data_AF-A0A1U8CSX2-F1
#
_entry.id   AF-A0A1U8CSX2-F1
#
_cell.length_a   1.000
_cell.length_b   1.000
_cell.length_c   1.000
_cell.angle_alpha   90.00
_cell.angle_beta   90.00
_cell.angle_gamma   90.00
#
_symmetry.space_group_name_H-M   'P 1'
#
loop_
_entity.id
_entity.type
_entity.pdbx_description
1 polymer ?
#
loop_
_entity_poly.entity_id
_entity_poly.type
_entity_poly.pdbx_seq_one_letter_code
_entity_poly.pdbx_strand_id
1 'polypeptide(L)'
;MASVLNERFFEDGQTSWKLKMNSRVVGGIMTGEKKEGFSKTVVYTLQHIQPKQKYERPICVSWNPNVEDGRWTRSGCKITKASETYTECSCNRMANLAIIMASGELTVSIGSLFMFS
;
A
#
# COMPACT_ATOMS: atom_id res chain seq x y z
N MET A 1 7.61 -3.57 -18.57
CA MET A 1 6.99 -4.47 -17.58
C MET A 1 5.66 -3.87 -17.18
N ALA A 2 4.56 -4.52 -17.58
CA ALA A 2 3.22 -4.06 -17.26
C ALA A 2 2.96 -4.22 -15.75
N SER A 3 2.35 -3.19 -15.14
CA SER A 3 1.87 -3.26 -13.75
C SER A 3 0.81 -4.36 -13.68
N VAL A 4 1.03 -5.36 -12.83
CA VAL A 4 0.17 -6.56 -12.71
C VAL A 4 -1.19 -6.24 -12.05
N LEU A 5 -1.46 -4.98 -11.67
CA LEU A 5 -2.60 -4.65 -10.84
C LEU A 5 -3.49 -3.57 -11.46
N ASN A 6 -4.73 -3.98 -11.70
CA ASN A 6 -5.85 -3.13 -12.04
C ASN A 6 -6.30 -2.36 -10.78
N GLU A 7 -6.58 -1.06 -10.93
CA GLU A 7 -6.99 -0.17 -9.84
C GLU A 7 -8.24 -0.67 -9.10
N ARG A 8 -9.11 -1.44 -9.79
CA ARG A 8 -10.30 -2.08 -9.20
C ARG A 8 -10.04 -2.93 -7.96
N PHE A 9 -8.81 -3.42 -7.78
CA PHE A 9 -8.44 -4.28 -6.66
C PHE A 9 -8.05 -3.52 -5.40
N PHE A 10 -7.93 -2.19 -5.43
CA PHE A 10 -7.64 -1.39 -4.24
C PHE A 10 -8.93 -1.05 -3.48
N GLU A 11 -8.88 -0.89 -2.16
CA GLU A 11 -9.99 -0.31 -1.40
C GLU A 11 -10.31 1.10 -1.93
N ASP A 12 -11.55 1.30 -2.37
CA ASP A 12 -12.02 2.57 -2.93
C ASP A 12 -12.13 3.59 -1.79
N GLY A 13 -11.17 4.51 -1.75
CA GLY A 13 -11.04 5.49 -0.68
C GLY A 13 -10.13 6.62 -1.09
N GLN A 14 -10.76 7.70 -1.57
CA GLN A 14 -10.19 9.00 -2.02
C GLN A 14 -9.80 9.05 -3.50
N THR A 15 -10.74 9.57 -4.30
CA THR A 15 -10.64 9.95 -5.73
C THR A 15 -9.58 11.02 -6.05
N SER A 16 -8.66 11.33 -5.13
CA SER A 16 -7.57 12.31 -5.32
C SER A 16 -6.18 11.70 -5.38
N TRP A 17 -6.00 10.41 -5.03
CA TRP A 17 -4.69 9.76 -5.02
C TRP A 17 -4.55 8.77 -6.18
N LYS A 18 -3.51 8.95 -6.98
CA LYS A 18 -3.01 7.96 -7.92
C LYS A 18 -2.22 6.90 -7.15
N LEU A 19 -2.64 5.65 -7.28
CA LEU A 19 -2.02 4.49 -6.64
C LEU A 19 -1.14 3.72 -7.63
N LYS A 20 0.04 3.31 -7.19
CA LYS A 20 0.97 2.50 -7.99
C LYS A 20 1.68 1.48 -7.13
N MET A 21 1.70 0.22 -7.55
CA MET A 21 2.54 -0.78 -6.88
C MET A 21 4.02 -0.48 -7.10
N ASN A 22 4.79 -0.50 -6.01
CA ASN A 22 6.23 -0.21 -6.03
C ASN A 22 7.03 -1.24 -5.24
N SER A 23 6.59 -2.49 -5.21
CA SER A 23 7.38 -3.64 -4.74
C SER A 23 7.00 -4.89 -5.52
N ARG A 24 7.79 -5.96 -5.36
CA ARG A 24 7.30 -7.31 -5.65
C ARG A 24 6.29 -7.73 -4.58
N VAL A 25 5.43 -8.68 -4.93
CA VAL A 25 4.52 -9.32 -3.97
C VAL A 25 5.28 -10.43 -3.25
N VAL A 26 5.18 -10.47 -1.92
CA VAL A 26 5.71 -11.58 -1.11
C VAL A 26 4.57 -12.29 -0.42
N GLY A 27 4.60 -13.62 -0.40
CA GLY A 27 3.60 -14.45 0.26
C GLY A 27 4.17 -15.13 1.48
N GLY A 28 3.47 -15.08 2.60
CA GLY A 28 3.71 -15.93 3.77
C GLY A 28 2.57 -16.92 3.92
N ILE A 29 2.90 -18.22 4.03
CA ILE A 29 1.93 -19.28 4.29
C ILE A 29 2.30 -19.91 5.63
N MET A 30 1.29 -20.18 6.46
CA MET A 30 1.44 -20.92 7.71
C MET A 30 0.46 -22.08 7.75
N THR A 31 0.95 -23.22 8.25
CA THR A 31 0.20 -24.48 8.34
C THR A 31 -0.69 -24.58 9.58
N GLY A 32 -0.55 -23.65 10.54
CA GLY A 32 -1.38 -23.58 11.75
C GLY A 32 -2.78 -23.01 11.49
N GLU A 33 -3.72 -23.35 12.38
CA GLU A 33 -5.12 -22.92 12.29
C GLU A 33 -5.29 -21.40 12.46
N LYS A 34 -4.46 -20.78 13.32
CA LYS A 34 -4.48 -19.33 13.54
C LYS A 34 -3.69 -18.62 12.44
N LYS A 35 -4.38 -17.89 11.56
CA LYS A 35 -3.78 -17.12 10.45
C LYS A 35 -3.77 -15.60 10.67
N GLU A 36 -4.52 -15.12 11.67
CA GLU A 36 -4.68 -13.70 12.00
C GLU A 36 -4.67 -13.47 13.52
N GLY A 37 -4.56 -12.20 13.94
CA GLY A 37 -4.61 -11.82 15.36
C GLY A 37 -3.38 -12.28 16.15
N PHE A 38 -2.20 -12.25 15.53
CA PHE A 38 -0.95 -12.59 16.20
C PHE A 38 -0.61 -11.56 17.28
N SER A 39 -0.23 -12.04 18.47
CA SER A 39 0.29 -11.18 19.55
C SER A 39 1.68 -10.63 19.21
N LYS A 40 2.47 -11.39 18.45
CA LYS A 40 3.72 -10.94 17.82
C LYS A 40 3.49 -10.74 16.33
N THR A 41 3.74 -9.55 15.83
CA THR A 41 3.56 -9.24 14.42
C THR A 41 4.69 -9.79 13.57
N VAL A 42 4.40 -10.05 12.29
CA VAL A 42 5.41 -10.38 11.27
C VAL A 42 5.91 -9.08 10.67
N VAL A 43 7.23 -8.91 10.63
CA VAL A 43 7.87 -7.74 10.03
C VAL A 43 8.37 -8.10 8.64
N TYR A 44 7.88 -7.37 7.64
CA TYR A 44 8.27 -7.50 6.25
C TYR A 44 9.07 -6.26 5.83
N THR A 45 10.26 -6.46 5.29
CA THR A 45 11.06 -5.38 4.69
C THR A 45 11.07 -5.57 3.19
N LEU A 46 10.43 -4.66 2.46
CA LEU A 46 10.32 -4.72 1.00
C LEU A 46 11.11 -3.59 0.35
N GLN A 47 11.99 -3.96 -0.59
CA GLN A 47 12.67 -3.01 -1.44
C GLN A 47 11.71 -2.42 -2.47
N HIS A 48 11.90 -1.14 -2.76
CA HIS A 48 11.13 -0.46 -3.78
C HIS A 48 11.64 -0.82 -5.18
N ILE A 49 10.73 -0.96 -6.14
CA ILE A 49 11.11 -1.15 -7.56
C ILE A 49 11.75 0.13 -8.11
N GLN A 50 11.21 1.29 -7.71
CA GLN A 50 11.73 2.62 -8.02
C GLN A 50 11.89 3.41 -6.72
N PRO A 51 12.94 4.25 -6.59
CA PRO A 51 13.08 5.13 -5.44
C PRO A 51 11.81 5.95 -5.23
N LYS A 52 11.32 5.96 -3.99
CA LYS A 52 10.12 6.68 -3.58
C LYS A 52 10.38 8.18 -3.68
N GLN A 53 9.51 8.90 -4.38
CA GLN A 53 9.60 10.35 -4.45
C GLN A 53 9.14 11.01 -3.15
N LYS A 54 9.56 12.25 -2.89
CA LYS A 54 9.19 12.98 -1.66
C LYS A 54 7.69 13.20 -1.52
N TYR A 55 6.98 13.40 -2.62
CA TYR A 55 5.53 13.58 -2.65
C TYR A 55 4.74 12.27 -2.56
N GLU A 56 5.39 11.11 -2.68
CA GLU A 56 4.77 9.80 -2.57
C GLU A 56 4.73 9.32 -1.13
N ARG A 57 3.57 8.76 -0.75
CA ARG A 57 3.37 8.07 0.52
C ARG A 57 3.34 6.56 0.30
N PRO A 58 4.22 5.78 0.95
CA PRO A 58 4.14 4.33 0.86
C PRO A 58 2.96 3.83 1.70
N ILE A 59 2.35 2.73 1.27
CA ILE A 59 1.25 2.06 1.93
C ILE A 59 1.53 0.55 1.89
N CYS A 60 1.59 -0.07 3.06
CA CYS A 60 1.60 -1.53 3.16
C CYS A 60 0.19 -2.05 2.90
N VAL A 61 0.06 -2.95 1.93
CA VAL A 61 -1.22 -3.63 1.65
C VAL A 61 -1.06 -5.13 1.72
N SER A 62 -2.12 -5.78 2.20
CA SER A 62 -2.24 -7.22 2.22
C SER A 62 -3.39 -7.69 1.34
N TRP A 63 -3.26 -8.85 0.71
CA TRP A 63 -4.33 -9.44 -0.09
C TRP A 63 -5.43 -9.99 0.82
N ASN A 64 -6.66 -9.54 0.62
CA ASN A 64 -7.85 -10.07 1.27
C ASN A 64 -8.64 -10.90 0.25
N PRO A 65 -8.60 -12.24 0.32
CA PRO A 65 -9.34 -13.09 -0.62
C PRO A 65 -10.83 -13.18 -0.30
N ASN A 66 -11.28 -12.66 0.85
CA ASN A 66 -12.67 -12.85 1.32
C ASN A 66 -13.64 -11.78 0.80
N VAL A 67 -13.21 -10.89 -0.10
CA VAL A 67 -14.02 -9.78 -0.64
C VAL A 67 -14.13 -9.93 -2.14
N GLU A 68 -15.32 -10.26 -2.66
CA GLU A 68 -15.60 -10.44 -4.10
C GLU A 68 -14.50 -11.25 -4.84
N ASP A 69 -13.74 -10.61 -5.74
CA ASP A 69 -12.60 -11.18 -6.52
C ASP A 69 -11.24 -11.06 -5.80
N GLY A 70 -11.28 -10.69 -4.52
CA GLY A 70 -10.16 -10.32 -3.68
C GLY A 70 -9.73 -8.86 -3.84
N ARG A 71 -9.26 -8.25 -2.75
CA ARG A 71 -8.81 -6.85 -2.72
C ARG A 71 -7.55 -6.67 -1.92
N TRP A 72 -6.71 -5.72 -2.35
CA TRP A 72 -5.63 -5.18 -1.55
C TRP A 72 -6.20 -4.23 -0.49
N THR A 73 -5.98 -4.56 0.77
CA THR A 73 -6.43 -3.76 1.93
C THR A 73 -5.24 -3.33 2.77
N ARG A 74 -5.34 -2.15 3.40
CA ARG A 74 -4.38 -1.71 4.42
C ARG A 74 -4.59 -2.43 5.75
N SER A 75 -5.72 -3.11 5.93
CA SER A 75 -6.11 -3.76 7.18
C SER A 75 -5.08 -4.77 7.67
N GLY A 76 -4.79 -4.72 8.97
CA GLY A 76 -3.88 -5.65 9.64
C GLY A 76 -2.37 -5.35 9.45
N CYS A 77 -2.00 -4.30 8.71
CA CYS A 77 -0.60 -3.92 8.49
C CYS A 77 -0.34 -2.45 8.82
N LYS A 78 0.84 -2.17 9.38
CA LYS A 78 1.30 -0.81 9.72
C LYS A 78 2.73 -0.63 9.23
N ILE A 79 3.05 0.57 8.73
CA ILE A 79 4.43 0.93 8.42
C ILE A 79 5.16 1.20 9.72
N THR A 80 6.32 0.56 9.91
CA THR A 80 7.23 0.82 11.04
C THR A 80 8.39 1.70 10.62
N LYS A 81 8.87 1.54 9.37
CA LYS A 81 9.97 2.32 8.81
C LYS A 81 9.77 2.52 7.31
N ALA A 82 10.16 3.67 6.79
CA ALA A 82 10.17 3.91 5.35
C ALA A 82 11.36 4.79 4.98
N SER A 83 11.94 4.50 3.82
CA SER A 83 13.01 5.29 3.20
C SER A 83 12.71 5.47 1.71
N GLU A 84 13.66 6.02 0.96
CA GLU A 84 13.54 6.12 -0.50
C GLU A 84 13.59 4.74 -1.17
N THR A 85 14.31 3.77 -0.61
CA THR A 85 14.61 2.49 -1.28
C THR A 85 13.93 1.28 -0.66
N TYR A 86 13.35 1.39 0.53
CA TYR A 86 12.59 0.31 1.16
C TYR A 86 11.52 0.82 2.12
N THR A 87 10.54 -0.05 2.38
CA THR A 87 9.53 0.12 3.42
C THR A 87 9.46 -1.14 4.28
N GLU A 88 9.28 -0.93 5.58
CA GLU A 88 9.09 -1.97 6.58
C GLU A 88 7.64 -1.95 7.10
N CYS A 89 7.00 -3.11 7.06
CA CYS A 89 5.60 -3.33 7.42
C CYS A 89 5.52 -4.33 8.56
N SER A 90 4.84 -3.97 9.64
CA SER A 90 4.47 -4.85 10.74
C SER A 90 3.01 -5.27 10.57
N CYS A 91 2.78 -6.56 10.38
CA CYS A 91 1.45 -7.12 10.12
C CYS A 91 1.05 -8.15 11.19
N ASN A 92 -0.22 -8.12 11.61
CA ASN A 92 -0.77 -9.04 12.61
C ASN A 92 -1.42 -10.31 12.02
N ARG A 93 -1.21 -10.54 10.72
CA ARG A 93 -1.69 -11.69 9.95
C ARG A 93 -0.67 -12.10 8.90
N MET A 94 -0.63 -13.38 8.54
CA MET A 94 0.15 -13.86 7.39
C MET A 94 -0.69 -13.75 6.13
N ALA A 95 -0.25 -12.96 5.18
CA ALA A 95 -0.93 -12.74 3.92
C ALA A 95 0.09 -12.41 2.82
N ASN A 96 -0.37 -12.42 1.57
CA ASN A 96 0.41 -11.80 0.50
C ASN A 96 0.50 -10.30 0.76
N LEU A 97 1.71 -9.75 0.71
CA LEU A 97 2.02 -8.37 1.04
C LEU A 97 2.71 -7.67 -0.14
N ALA A 98 2.39 -6.39 -0.32
CA ALA A 98 3.11 -5.50 -1.22
C ALA A 98 3.10 -4.05 -0.71
N ILE A 99 3.92 -3.21 -1.34
CA ILE A 99 3.97 -1.75 -1.14
C ILE A 99 3.30 -1.04 -2.33
N ILE A 100 2.36 -0.16 -2.01
CA ILE A 100 1.79 0.80 -2.95
C ILE A 100 2.35 2.19 -2.63
N MET A 101 2.58 3.00 -3.65
CA MET A 101 2.80 4.43 -3.54
C MET A 101 1.52 5.16 -3.87
N ALA A 102 1.13 6.07 -2.98
CA ALA A 102 0.07 7.03 -3.21
C ALA A 102 0.67 8.40 -3.51
N SER A 103 0.29 8.98 -4.64
CA SER A 103 0.63 10.36 -5.04
C SER A 103 -0.66 11.10 -5.40
N GLY A 104 -0.90 12.28 -4.82
CA GLY A 104 -2.06 13.08 -5.16
C GLY A 104 -1.74 14.11 -6.22
N GLU A 105 -2.72 14.45 -7.08
CA GLU A 105 -2.69 15.75 -7.72
C GLU A 105 -3.08 16.79 -6.67
N LEU A 106 -2.17 17.71 -6.38
CA LEU A 106 -2.56 18.99 -5.81
C LEU A 106 -3.33 19.74 -6.89
N THR A 107 -4.61 19.46 -7.06
CA THR A 107 -5.53 20.50 -7.53
C THR A 107 -5.69 21.50 -6.40
N VAL A 108 -4.62 22.25 -6.10
CA VAL A 108 -4.81 23.60 -5.60
C VAL A 108 -5.66 24.24 -6.68
N SER A 109 -6.93 24.49 -6.36
CA SER A 109 -7.79 25.28 -7.22
C SER A 109 -7.04 26.58 -7.53
N ILE A 110 -6.47 26.66 -8.74
CA ILE A 110 -5.88 27.88 -9.29
C ILE A 110 -6.97 28.97 -9.43
N GLY A 111 -8.24 28.66 -9.11
CA GLY A 111 -9.32 29.62 -8.91
C GLY A 111 -9.18 30.51 -7.66
N SER A 112 -8.30 30.21 -6.72
CA SER A 112 -8.09 31.06 -5.52
C SER A 112 -6.93 32.06 -5.66
N LEU A 113 -6.19 32.05 -6.77
CA LEU A 113 -5.07 32.98 -6.98
C LEU A 113 -5.41 34.21 -7.84
N PHE A 114 -6.66 34.36 -8.31
CA PHE A 114 -7.08 35.49 -9.17
C PHE A 114 -8.12 36.44 -8.54
N MET A 115 -8.32 36.43 -7.22
CA MET A 115 -9.20 37.38 -6.53
C MET A 115 -8.46 38.42 -5.67
N PHE A 116 -7.16 38.60 -5.89
CA PHE A 116 -6.39 39.72 -5.37
C PHE A 116 -5.60 40.40 -6.50
N SER A 117 -6.30 41.14 -7.35
CA SER A 117 -5.77 42.33 -8.05
C SER A 117 -6.91 43.26 -8.40
#